data_AF-A0A6V8CYK8-F1
#
_entry.id   AF-A0A6V8CYK8-F1
#
_cell.length_a   1.000
_cell.length_b   1.000
_cell.length_c   1.000
_cell.angle_alpha   90.00
_cell.angle_beta   90.00
_cell.angle_gamma   90.00
#
_symmetry.space_group_name_H-M   'P 1'
#
loop_
_entity.id
_entity.type
_entity.pdbx_description
1 polymer ?
#
loop_
_entity_poly.entity_id
_entity_poly.type
_entity_poly.pdbx_seq_one_letter_code
_entity_poly.pdbx_strand_id
1 'polypeptide(L)'
;MLICCSTWGDGEQPDNAEDLWEAANGDTIDSLNGVHYSVLALGDTSYELFCESGKEWDNWFESKGAKRIHERVDCDVDYETPAQEWTNAVLEIMSQIEDPPQTEDDSAGNEPEVLEIKGTTENENSDMGVETSNSFTMKNPYLSNINVNYVLNGEGSLKETRH
;
A
#
# COMPACT_ATOMS: atom_id res chain seq x y z
N MET A 1 1.52 11.84 10.89
CA MET A 1 1.78 10.93 9.75
C MET A 1 1.70 9.49 10.22
N LEU A 2 0.95 8.62 9.53
CA LEU A 2 0.90 7.19 9.81
C LEU A 2 1.38 6.45 8.57
N ILE A 3 2.28 5.49 8.75
CA ILE A 3 2.84 4.70 7.66
C ILE A 3 2.50 3.24 7.92
N CYS A 4 1.78 2.63 6.99
CA CYS A 4 1.57 1.19 6.95
C CYS A 4 2.23 0.67 5.68
N CYS A 5 3.31 -0.11 5.83
CA CYS A 5 4.12 -0.56 4.69
C CYS A 5 4.39 -2.06 4.76
N SER A 6 4.10 -2.76 3.67
CA SER A 6 4.45 -4.16 3.47
C SER A 6 5.80 -4.31 2.81
N THR A 7 6.58 -5.32 3.18
CA THR A 7 7.83 -5.66 2.49
C THR A 7 7.59 -6.68 1.38
N TRP A 8 8.19 -6.45 0.20
CA TRP A 8 8.07 -7.31 -0.97
C TRP A 8 9.43 -7.90 -1.36
N GLY A 9 9.40 -9.03 -2.08
CA GLY A 9 10.60 -9.66 -2.64
C GLY A 9 11.67 -9.94 -1.58
N ASP A 10 12.89 -9.50 -1.85
CA ASP A 10 14.06 -9.63 -0.98
C ASP A 10 14.25 -8.35 -0.13
N GLY A 11 13.20 -7.86 0.53
CA GLY A 11 13.29 -6.69 1.42
C GLY A 11 12.94 -5.35 0.78
N GLU A 12 12.41 -5.36 -0.44
CA GLU A 12 12.12 -4.17 -1.24
C GLU A 12 10.82 -3.49 -0.82
N GLN A 13 10.70 -2.20 -1.15
CA GLN A 13 9.45 -1.44 -1.02
C GLN A 13 8.38 -2.05 -1.94
N PRO A 14 7.09 -1.99 -1.58
CA PRO A 14 6.02 -2.45 -2.46
C PRO A 14 5.93 -1.53 -3.69
N ASP A 15 5.54 -2.08 -4.85
CA ASP A 15 5.47 -1.34 -6.13
C ASP A 15 4.74 0.01 -6.03
N ASN A 16 3.69 0.08 -5.21
CA ASN A 16 2.89 1.30 -5.03
C ASN A 16 3.55 2.36 -4.13
N ALA A 17 4.66 2.04 -3.46
CA ALA A 17 5.42 2.93 -2.58
C ALA A 17 6.87 3.16 -3.06
N GLU A 18 7.32 2.48 -4.10
CA GLU A 18 8.67 2.64 -4.67
C GLU A 18 8.93 4.09 -5.08
N ASP A 19 8.06 4.69 -5.90
CA ASP A 19 8.16 6.11 -6.31
C ASP A 19 8.23 7.08 -5.10
N LEU A 20 7.48 6.79 -4.03
CA LEU A 20 7.46 7.60 -2.82
C LEU A 20 8.78 7.46 -2.04
N TRP A 21 9.31 6.23 -1.94
CA TRP A 21 10.58 5.96 -1.28
C TRP A 21 11.74 6.62 -2.03
N GLU A 22 11.77 6.54 -3.36
CA GLU A 22 12.77 7.23 -4.18
C GLU A 22 12.70 8.75 -4.01
N ALA A 23 11.49 9.33 -4.09
CA ALA A 23 11.29 10.75 -3.90
C ALA A 23 11.71 11.22 -2.49
N ALA A 24 11.43 10.41 -1.46
CA ALA A 24 11.81 10.70 -0.08
C ALA A 24 13.33 10.64 0.13
N ASN A 25 14.03 9.72 -0.55
CA ASN A 25 15.48 9.60 -0.49
C ASN A 25 16.22 10.59 -1.41
N GLY A 26 15.50 11.35 -2.24
CA GLY A 26 16.08 12.47 -2.97
C GLY A 26 16.53 13.62 -2.06
N ASP A 27 17.25 14.59 -2.65
CA ASP A 27 17.79 15.76 -1.95
C ASP A 27 16.76 16.90 -1.76
N THR A 28 15.45 16.61 -1.84
CA THR A 28 14.39 17.63 -1.80
C THR A 28 13.82 17.90 -0.41
N ILE A 29 14.04 17.00 0.54
CA ILE A 29 13.50 17.11 1.91
C ILE A 29 14.65 17.32 2.89
N ASP A 30 14.82 18.57 3.32
CA ASP A 30 15.86 18.95 4.29
C ASP A 30 15.51 18.52 5.72
N SER A 31 14.24 18.68 6.15
CA SER A 31 13.79 18.34 7.50
C SER A 31 12.28 18.15 7.60
N LEU A 32 11.86 17.31 8.53
CA LEU A 32 10.49 17.06 8.95
C LEU A 32 10.25 17.44 10.42
N ASN A 33 10.98 18.44 10.93
CA ASN A 33 10.79 18.94 12.28
C ASN A 33 9.33 19.39 12.51
N GLY A 34 8.73 18.92 13.61
CA GLY A 34 7.33 19.17 13.94
C GLY A 34 6.36 18.13 13.39
N VAL A 35 6.80 17.25 12.47
CA VAL A 35 6.01 16.10 12.03
C VAL A 35 6.06 15.02 13.09
N HIS A 36 4.90 14.55 13.51
CA HIS A 36 4.73 13.39 14.37
C HIS A 36 4.44 12.15 13.53
N TYR A 37 5.11 11.03 13.79
CA TYR A 37 4.93 9.81 12.99
C TYR A 37 4.94 8.51 13.81
N SER A 38 4.33 7.47 13.25
CA SER A 38 4.49 6.08 13.70
C SER A 38 4.34 5.14 12.49
N VAL A 39 4.97 3.97 12.57
CA VAL A 39 5.04 2.99 11.49
C VAL A 39 4.47 1.64 11.94
N LEU A 40 3.61 1.08 11.11
CA LEU A 40 3.17 -0.30 11.16
C LEU A 40 3.81 -1.04 9.98
N ALA A 41 4.75 -1.94 10.26
CA ALA A 41 5.44 -2.71 9.23
C ALA A 41 4.76 -4.08 9.08
N LEU A 42 4.48 -4.49 7.84
CA LEU A 42 3.89 -5.79 7.52
C LEU A 42 4.94 -6.64 6.82
N GLY A 43 5.24 -7.81 7.37
CA GLY A 43 6.21 -8.74 6.81
C GLY A 43 5.87 -10.18 7.14
N ASP A 44 6.79 -11.06 6.82
CA ASP A 44 6.72 -12.49 7.15
C ASP A 44 8.09 -12.94 7.67
N THR A 45 8.12 -13.52 8.87
CA THR A 45 9.38 -13.93 9.53
C THR A 45 10.07 -15.11 8.82
N SER A 46 9.40 -15.74 7.86
CA SER A 46 9.97 -16.75 6.97
C SER A 46 11.01 -16.17 6.01
N TYR A 47 11.06 -14.84 5.84
CA TYR A 47 12.02 -14.14 5.00
C TYR A 47 13.14 -13.52 5.84
N GLU A 48 14.34 -13.44 5.26
CA GLU A 48 15.51 -12.90 5.96
C GLU A 48 15.35 -11.42 6.31
N LEU A 49 14.74 -10.65 5.40
CA LEU A 49 14.54 -9.21 5.52
C LEU A 49 13.13 -8.89 6.04
N PHE A 50 12.78 -9.48 7.19
CA PHE A 50 11.50 -9.29 7.87
C PHE A 50 11.21 -7.81 8.15
N CYS A 51 10.09 -7.28 7.62
CA CYS A 51 9.63 -5.89 7.83
C CYS A 51 10.62 -4.80 7.38
N GLU A 52 11.56 -5.10 6.48
CA GLU A 52 12.66 -4.20 6.14
C GLU A 52 12.20 -2.84 5.63
N SER A 53 11.25 -2.81 4.70
CA SER A 53 10.67 -1.57 4.15
C SER A 53 10.08 -0.66 5.24
N GLY A 54 9.43 -1.25 6.25
CA GLY A 54 8.88 -0.49 7.38
C GLY A 54 9.97 0.05 8.31
N LYS A 55 11.06 -0.71 8.52
CA LYS A 55 12.23 -0.23 9.27
C LYS A 55 12.91 0.92 8.55
N GLU A 56 13.05 0.81 7.22
CA GLU A 56 13.60 1.85 6.37
C GLU A 56 12.82 3.17 6.52
N TRP A 57 11.50 3.12 6.45
CA TRP A 57 10.64 4.30 6.68
C TRP A 57 10.82 4.88 8.07
N ASP A 58 10.79 4.05 9.11
CA ASP A 58 10.93 4.50 10.49
C ASP A 58 12.29 5.20 10.73
N ASN A 59 13.38 4.61 10.23
CA ASN A 59 14.71 5.20 10.29
C ASN A 59 14.80 6.50 9.47
N TRP A 60 14.18 6.53 8.28
CA TRP A 60 14.20 7.71 7.42
C TRP A 60 13.50 8.90 8.09
N PHE A 61 12.30 8.71 8.64
CA PHE A 61 11.57 9.77 9.36
C PHE A 61 12.36 10.29 10.57
N GLU A 62 12.96 9.38 11.35
CA GLU A 62 13.84 9.75 12.45
C GLU A 62 15.04 10.59 11.97
N SER A 63 15.68 10.18 10.87
CA SER A 63 16.83 10.89 10.29
C SER A 63 16.49 12.31 9.81
N LYS A 64 15.24 12.54 9.38
CA LYS A 64 14.74 13.86 8.94
C LYS A 64 14.27 14.74 10.10
N GLY A 65 14.32 14.25 11.35
CA GLY A 65 13.93 15.00 12.54
C GLY A 65 12.43 14.94 12.88
N ALA A 66 11.69 14.02 12.25
CA ALA A 66 10.32 13.75 12.67
C ALA A 66 10.31 13.07 14.05
N LYS A 67 9.25 13.31 14.83
CA LYS A 67 9.10 12.76 16.18
C LYS A 67 8.27 11.49 16.16
N ARG A 68 8.87 10.37 16.57
CA ARG A 68 8.14 9.11 16.76
C ARG A 68 7.16 9.27 17.92
N ILE A 69 5.87 9.02 17.69
CA ILE A 69 4.82 9.11 18.72
C ILE A 69 4.48 7.77 19.36
N HIS A 70 4.74 6.68 18.65
CA HIS A 70 4.62 5.33 19.14
C HIS A 70 5.65 4.47 18.41
N GLU A 71 6.27 3.53 19.13
CA GLU A 71 7.25 2.62 18.57
C GLU A 71 6.69 1.89 17.35
N ARG A 72 7.57 1.64 16.37
CA ARG A 72 7.23 0.83 15.20
C ARG A 72 6.80 -0.56 15.66
N VAL A 73 5.75 -1.08 15.06
CA VAL A 73 5.30 -2.46 15.28
C VAL A 73 5.55 -3.26 14.01
N ASP A 74 6.34 -4.32 14.14
CA ASP A 74 6.68 -5.25 13.07
C ASP A 74 5.71 -6.44 13.15
N CYS A 75 4.81 -6.55 12.18
CA CYS A 75 3.80 -7.59 12.10
C CYS A 75 4.23 -8.75 11.20
N ASP A 76 3.99 -9.97 11.66
CA ASP A 76 4.09 -11.20 10.87
C ASP A 76 2.73 -11.53 10.20
N VAL A 77 2.58 -12.70 9.57
CA VAL A 77 1.32 -13.17 8.94
C VAL A 77 0.08 -13.05 9.86
N ASP A 78 0.24 -13.22 11.17
CA ASP A 78 -0.81 -13.04 12.18
C ASP A 78 -0.91 -11.57 12.65
N TYR A 79 -0.98 -10.62 11.70
CA TYR A 79 -0.85 -9.19 11.96
C TYR A 79 -2.03 -8.53 12.70
N GLU A 80 -3.21 -9.17 12.73
CA GLU A 80 -4.46 -8.50 13.14
C GLU A 80 -4.40 -7.93 14.55
N THR A 81 -3.91 -8.72 15.51
CA THR A 81 -3.80 -8.29 16.91
C THR A 81 -2.76 -7.18 17.11
N PRO A 82 -1.49 -7.35 16.69
CA PRO A 82 -0.49 -6.29 16.85
C PRO A 82 -0.86 -5.00 16.10
N ALA A 83 -1.50 -5.10 14.92
CA ALA A 83 -1.98 -3.93 14.19
C ALA A 83 -3.10 -3.20 14.92
N GLN A 84 -4.03 -3.92 15.55
CA GLN A 84 -5.12 -3.33 16.33
C GLN A 84 -4.59 -2.63 17.58
N GLU A 85 -3.65 -3.25 18.30
CA GLU A 85 -3.00 -2.67 19.48
C GLU A 85 -2.25 -1.38 19.13
N TRP A 86 -1.46 -1.42 18.05
CA TRP A 86 -0.77 -0.25 17.51
C TRP A 86 -1.76 0.87 17.14
N THR A 87 -2.83 0.52 16.42
CA THR A 87 -3.84 1.51 15.99
C THR A 87 -4.47 2.22 17.19
N ASN A 88 -4.88 1.46 18.22
CA ASN A 88 -5.49 2.02 19.42
C ASN A 88 -4.53 2.98 20.15
N ALA A 89 -3.28 2.55 20.35
CA ALA A 89 -2.27 3.35 21.04
C ALA A 89 -1.93 4.65 20.28
N VAL A 90 -1.78 4.56 18.96
CA VAL A 90 -1.42 5.70 18.12
C VAL A 90 -2.55 6.73 18.03
N LEU A 91 -3.79 6.28 17.87
CA LEU A 91 -4.96 7.17 17.82
C LEU A 91 -5.15 7.94 19.14
N GLU A 92 -4.92 7.29 20.27
CA GLU A 92 -4.99 7.94 21.58
C GLU A 92 -3.96 9.08 21.70
N ILE A 93 -2.72 8.85 21.25
CA ILE A 93 -1.66 9.86 21.29
C ILE A 93 -1.91 10.98 20.27
N MET A 94 -2.30 10.63 19.04
CA MET A 94 -2.61 11.61 17.99
C MET A 94 -3.72 12.57 18.39
N SER A 95 -4.74 12.11 19.13
CA SER A 95 -5.84 12.96 19.60
C SER A 95 -5.40 14.11 20.51
N GLN A 96 -4.18 14.04 21.06
CA GLN A 96 -3.61 15.03 21.99
C GLN A 96 -2.62 15.98 21.31
N ILE A 97 -2.31 15.75 20.03
CA ILE A 97 -1.37 16.56 19.25
C ILE A 97 -2.18 17.64 18.54
N GLU A 98 -1.96 18.89 18.92
CA GLU A 98 -2.44 20.04 18.15
C GLU A 98 -1.48 20.31 17.00
N ASP A 99 -2.03 20.40 15.79
CA ASP A 99 -1.26 20.87 14.65
C ASP A 99 -0.92 22.36 14.84
N PRO A 100 0.31 22.78 14.50
CA PRO A 100 0.62 24.20 14.44
C PRO A 100 -0.37 24.88 13.47
N PRO A 101 -0.75 26.14 13.74
CA PRO A 101 -1.69 26.86 12.87
C PRO A 101 -1.17 26.82 11.43
N GLN A 102 -1.93 26.16 10.55
CA GLN A 102 -1.63 26.18 9.12
C GLN A 102 -1.75 27.63 8.68
N THR A 103 -0.68 28.19 8.13
CA THR A 103 -0.79 29.44 7.39
C THR A 103 -1.60 29.09 6.15
N GLU A 104 -2.83 29.60 6.10
CA GLU A 104 -3.75 29.46 4.98
C GLU A 104 -3.06 30.07 3.73
N ASP A 105 -2.46 29.22 2.90
CA ASP A 105 -2.30 29.53 1.48
C ASP A 105 -3.62 29.11 0.83
N ASP A 106 -4.57 30.04 0.83
CA ASP A 106 -5.86 29.94 0.14
C ASP A 106 -5.63 29.69 -1.35
N SER A 107 -5.67 28.43 -1.77
CA SER A 107 -6.05 28.08 -3.15
C SER A 107 -6.71 26.71 -3.24
N ALA A 108 -8.00 26.79 -3.52
CA ALA A 108 -8.88 25.80 -4.12
C ALA A 108 -9.28 24.60 -3.25
N GLY A 109 -10.42 24.77 -2.58
CA GLY A 109 -11.22 23.65 -2.09
C GLY A 109 -11.60 22.70 -3.23
N ASN A 110 -11.30 21.43 -3.04
CA ASN A 110 -11.96 20.33 -3.73
C ASN A 110 -12.80 19.59 -2.69
N GLU A 111 -14.11 19.86 -2.69
CA GLU A 111 -15.08 18.88 -2.21
C GLU A 111 -14.98 17.63 -3.10
N PRO A 112 -15.09 16.40 -2.56
CA PRO A 112 -15.14 15.22 -3.38
C PRO A 112 -16.51 15.20 -4.09
N GLU A 113 -16.52 15.50 -5.39
CA GLU A 113 -17.69 15.33 -6.24
C GLU A 113 -18.01 13.83 -6.37
N VAL A 114 -19.03 13.38 -5.64
CA VAL A 114 -19.54 12.01 -5.73
C VAL A 114 -20.34 11.88 -7.02
N LEU A 115 -19.72 11.37 -8.09
CA LEU A 115 -20.42 11.03 -9.33
C LEU A 115 -21.16 9.70 -9.17
N GLU A 116 -22.49 9.78 -9.02
CA GLU A 116 -23.41 8.64 -9.10
C GLU A 116 -23.37 8.02 -10.51
N ILE A 117 -22.80 6.82 -10.64
CA ILE A 117 -22.94 6.03 -11.87
C ILE A 117 -24.27 5.28 -11.82
N LYS A 118 -25.28 5.80 -12.52
CA LYS A 118 -26.51 5.08 -12.84
C LYS A 118 -26.21 3.96 -13.82
N GLY A 119 -26.09 2.73 -13.31
CA GLY A 119 -26.01 1.51 -14.11
C GLY A 119 -27.30 1.33 -14.90
N THR A 120 -27.27 1.72 -16.17
CA THR A 120 -28.34 1.42 -17.13
C THR A 120 -27.90 0.19 -17.91
N THR A 121 -28.66 -0.88 -17.78
CA THR A 121 -28.60 -2.05 -18.65
C THR A 121 -28.83 -1.64 -20.09
N GLU A 122 -27.96 -2.05 -21.03
CA GLU A 122 -28.36 -2.45 -22.38
C GLU A 122 -27.16 -3.07 -23.13
N ASN A 123 -27.38 -4.29 -23.61
CA ASN A 123 -26.62 -4.91 -24.70
C ASN A 123 -26.79 -4.05 -25.95
N GLU A 124 -25.75 -3.94 -26.79
CA GLU A 124 -25.84 -4.24 -28.23
C GLU A 124 -24.46 -4.19 -28.92
N ASN A 125 -24.26 -5.15 -29.81
CA ASN A 125 -23.12 -5.26 -30.73
C ASN A 125 -23.08 -4.09 -31.72
N SER A 126 -21.90 -3.48 -31.90
CA SER A 126 -21.36 -3.02 -33.19
C SER A 126 -19.89 -2.62 -32.97
N ASP A 127 -18.94 -3.42 -33.44
CA ASP A 127 -18.20 -3.27 -34.70
C ASP A 127 -17.52 -1.90 -34.93
N MET A 128 -16.22 -2.02 -35.20
CA MET A 128 -15.25 -1.07 -35.74
C MET A 128 -14.86 0.17 -34.94
N GLY A 129 -13.72 -0.01 -34.25
CA GLY A 129 -12.54 0.81 -34.47
C GLY A 129 -12.20 1.74 -33.31
N VAL A 130 -10.91 1.71 -32.91
CA VAL A 130 -10.07 2.84 -32.46
C VAL A 130 -9.07 2.37 -31.38
N GLU A 131 -7.78 2.52 -31.73
CA GLU A 131 -6.59 2.69 -30.88
C GLU A 131 -6.19 1.54 -29.93
N THR A 132 -5.37 0.63 -30.45
CA THR A 132 -4.56 -0.31 -29.66
C THR A 132 -3.52 0.42 -28.81
N SER A 133 -3.87 0.75 -27.55
CA SER A 133 -2.87 0.68 -26.48
C SER A 133 -2.69 -0.79 -26.12
N ASN A 134 -1.73 -1.47 -26.76
CA ASN A 134 -1.46 -2.91 -26.64
C ASN A 134 -0.93 -3.37 -25.25
N SER A 135 -1.17 -2.60 -24.18
CA SER A 135 -0.56 -2.86 -22.87
C SER A 135 -1.60 -3.41 -21.90
N PHE A 136 -1.39 -4.66 -21.47
CA PHE A 136 -2.17 -5.29 -20.40
C PHE A 136 -1.66 -4.79 -19.05
N THR A 137 -2.57 -4.49 -18.13
CA THR A 137 -2.25 -4.00 -16.79
C THR A 137 -3.14 -4.69 -15.75
N MET A 138 -2.85 -4.49 -14.46
CA MET A 138 -3.74 -4.98 -13.39
C MET A 138 -5.18 -4.46 -13.52
N LYS A 139 -5.36 -3.22 -14.03
CA LYS A 139 -6.67 -2.59 -14.26
C LYS A 139 -7.28 -2.93 -15.62
N ASN A 140 -6.48 -3.44 -16.56
CA ASN A 140 -6.90 -3.86 -17.90
C ASN A 140 -6.27 -5.22 -18.24
N PRO A 141 -6.74 -6.32 -17.61
CA PRO A 141 -6.12 -7.63 -17.77
C PRO A 141 -6.40 -8.21 -19.17
N TYR A 142 -5.45 -8.99 -19.68
CA TYR A 142 -5.68 -9.78 -20.89
C TYR A 142 -6.65 -10.93 -20.61
N LEU A 143 -7.73 -11.01 -21.37
CA LEU A 143 -8.62 -12.17 -21.35
C LEU A 143 -8.03 -13.31 -22.18
N SER A 144 -7.15 -14.09 -21.55
CA SER A 144 -6.57 -15.29 -22.17
C SER A 144 -7.57 -16.45 -22.17
N ASN A 145 -7.65 -17.19 -23.28
CA ASN A 145 -8.38 -18.45 -23.33
C ASN A 145 -7.55 -19.56 -22.68
N ILE A 146 -8.16 -20.31 -21.75
CA ILE A 146 -7.56 -21.52 -21.19
C ILE A 146 -7.73 -22.66 -22.20
N ASN A 147 -6.64 -23.03 -22.90
CA ASN A 147 -6.69 -24.08 -23.92
C ASN A 147 -6.72 -25.49 -23.33
N VAL A 148 -6.11 -25.68 -22.16
CA VAL A 148 -5.97 -26.97 -21.49
C VAL A 148 -6.11 -26.81 -19.99
N ASN A 149 -6.60 -27.86 -19.33
CA ASN A 149 -6.73 -27.92 -17.87
C ASN A 149 -6.72 -29.40 -17.47
N TYR A 150 -5.55 -29.90 -17.08
CA TYR A 150 -5.34 -31.28 -16.67
C TYR A 150 -5.08 -31.36 -15.17
N VAL A 151 -5.63 -32.38 -14.51
CA VAL A 151 -5.27 -32.71 -13.12
C VAL A 151 -3.93 -33.43 -13.14
N LEU A 152 -2.95 -32.89 -12.43
CA LEU A 152 -1.61 -33.45 -12.29
C LEU A 152 -1.53 -34.57 -11.24
N ASN A 153 -2.54 -34.68 -10.38
CA ASN A 153 -2.52 -35.59 -9.25
C ASN A 153 -3.08 -36.97 -9.61
N GLY A 154 -2.49 -38.00 -9.01
CA GLY A 154 -2.97 -39.39 -9.12
C GLY A 154 -4.18 -39.68 -8.22
N GLU A 155 -4.81 -40.83 -8.46
CA GLU A 155 -5.94 -41.30 -7.63
C GLU A 155 -5.55 -41.40 -6.14
N GLY A 156 -6.42 -40.90 -5.27
CA GLY A 156 -6.22 -40.90 -3.81
C GLY A 156 -5.53 -39.66 -3.24
N SER A 157 -5.18 -38.65 -4.06
CA SER A 157 -4.65 -37.38 -3.57
C SER A 157 -5.70 -36.56 -2.80
N LEU A 158 -5.31 -36.00 -1.66
CA LEU A 158 -6.13 -35.09 -0.84
C LEU A 158 -6.15 -33.65 -1.37
N LYS A 159 -5.26 -33.32 -2.31
CA LYS A 159 -5.16 -32.00 -2.96
C LYS A 159 -5.37 -32.16 -4.46
N GLU A 160 -5.85 -31.11 -5.12
CA GLU A 160 -5.97 -31.02 -6.58
C GLU A 160 -5.00 -29.96 -7.12
N THR A 161 -4.19 -30.34 -8.10
CA THR A 161 -3.17 -29.50 -8.73
C THR A 161 -3.41 -29.59 -10.22
N ARG A 162 -3.53 -28.45 -10.90
CA ARG A 162 -3.91 -28.35 -12.31
C ARG A 162 -2.81 -27.73 -13.15
N HIS A 163 -2.68 -28.18 -14.39
CA HIS A 163 -1.86 -27.57 -15.44
C HIS A 163 -2.73 -27.15 -16.62
#